data_AF-A0A951QQC4-F1
#
_entry.id   AF-A0A951QQC4-F1
#
_cell.length_a   1.000
_cell.length_b   1.000
_cell.length_c   1.000
_cell.angle_alpha   90.00
_cell.angle_beta   90.00
_cell.angle_gamma   90.00
#
_symmetry.space_group_name_H-M   'P 1'
#
loop_
_entity.id
_entity.type
_entity.pdbx_description
1 polymer ?
#
loop_
_entity_poly.entity_id
_entity_poly.type
_entity_poly.pdbx_seq_one_letter_code
_entity_poly.pdbx_strand_id
1 'polypeptide(L)'
;MNMVRLKSLKLFIQALILGVCFANAGVFAQTLPLSPNLIGFNSNEGEKLLIGSKSREDFFPLSMQFVTQINQAYCGVASMIMVLNGLGVTAPEVSQYKPYNVFTQENFFSNEKTREAMNTTDSDSGKKRGFVFVSKN
;
A
#
# COMPACT_ATOMS: atom_id res chain seq x y z
N MET A 1 40.70 -30.15 -27.95
CA MET A 1 40.11 -28.85 -27.57
C MET A 1 41.02 -28.19 -26.55
N ASN A 2 41.70 -27.09 -26.89
CA ASN A 2 42.82 -26.55 -26.10
C ASN A 2 42.37 -25.96 -24.76
N MET A 3 43.09 -26.28 -23.69
CA MET A 3 42.81 -25.84 -22.30
C MET A 3 42.68 -24.31 -22.15
N VAL A 4 43.33 -23.55 -23.03
CA VAL A 4 43.23 -22.07 -23.12
C VAL A 4 41.84 -21.61 -23.60
N ARG A 5 41.23 -22.30 -24.59
CA ARG A 5 39.87 -22.00 -25.07
C ARG A 5 38.82 -22.28 -23.99
N LEU A 6 39.03 -23.31 -23.16
CA LEU A 6 38.10 -23.66 -22.09
C LEU A 6 38.12 -22.63 -20.95
N LYS A 7 39.30 -22.12 -20.57
CA LYS A 7 39.44 -21.05 -19.57
C LYS A 7 38.85 -19.72 -20.06
N SER A 8 39.12 -19.37 -21.31
CA SER A 8 38.55 -18.17 -21.94
C SER A 8 37.03 -18.24 -22.00
N LEU A 9 36.46 -19.38 -22.43
CA LEU A 9 35.01 -19.59 -22.48
C LEU A 9 34.36 -19.48 -21.08
N LYS A 10 35.00 -20.02 -20.04
CA LYS A 10 34.50 -19.92 -18.66
C LYS A 10 34.50 -18.48 -18.15
N LEU A 11 35.53 -17.70 -18.49
CA LEU A 11 35.63 -16.28 -18.15
C LEU A 11 34.54 -15.45 -18.85
N PHE A 12 34.25 -15.75 -20.13
CA PHE A 12 33.16 -15.13 -20.87
C PHE A 12 31.78 -15.45 -20.27
N ILE A 13 31.55 -16.70 -19.89
CA ILE A 13 30.30 -17.10 -19.23
C ILE A 13 30.14 -16.38 -17.88
N GLN A 14 31.20 -16.28 -17.09
CA GLN A 14 31.17 -15.55 -15.81
C GLN A 14 30.89 -14.05 -16.01
N ALA A 15 31.53 -13.42 -17.00
CA ALA A 15 31.29 -12.02 -17.34
C ALA A 15 29.86 -11.79 -17.86
N LEU A 16 29.32 -12.72 -18.64
CA LEU A 16 27.94 -12.68 -19.14
C LEU A 16 26.94 -12.77 -17.99
N ILE A 17 27.15 -13.69 -17.04
CA ILE A 17 26.28 -13.86 -15.86
C ILE A 17 26.30 -12.58 -15.01
N LEU A 18 27.49 -12.03 -14.74
CA LEU A 18 27.63 -10.76 -14.02
C LEU A 18 26.91 -9.61 -14.74
N GLY A 19 27.07 -9.50 -16.06
CA GLY A 19 26.39 -8.48 -16.87
C GLY A 19 24.85 -8.59 -16.82
N VAL A 20 24.30 -9.80 -16.87
CA VAL A 20 22.85 -10.05 -16.76
C VAL A 20 22.34 -9.72 -15.35
N CYS A 21 23.12 -9.98 -14.30
CA CYS A 21 22.74 -9.61 -12.92
C CYS A 21 22.68 -8.08 -12.72
N PHE A 22 23.58 -7.31 -13.34
CA PHE A 22 23.58 -5.85 -13.26
C PHE A 22 22.52 -5.17 -14.16
N ALA A 23 21.98 -5.87 -15.17
CA ALA A 23 20.95 -5.34 -16.06
C ALA A 23 19.55 -5.23 -15.41
N ASN A 24 19.34 -5.82 -14.23
CA ASN A 24 18.07 -5.78 -13.49
C ASN A 24 17.98 -4.60 -12.49
N ALA A 25 18.60 -3.46 -12.79
CA ALA A 25 18.58 -2.28 -11.93
C ALA A 25 17.27 -1.44 -12.00
N GLY A 26 16.16 -2.04 -12.45
CA GLY A 26 14.98 -1.31 -12.89
C GLY A 26 13.64 -1.78 -12.34
N VAL A 27 13.58 -2.29 -11.11
CA VAL A 27 12.27 -2.35 -10.41
C VAL A 27 12.03 -1.00 -9.75
N PHE A 28 11.85 0.04 -10.57
CA PHE A 28 11.33 1.31 -10.07
C PHE A 28 9.85 1.10 -9.75
N ALA A 29 9.45 1.43 -8.52
CA ALA A 29 8.05 1.58 -8.14
C ALA A 29 7.48 2.80 -8.89
N GLN A 30 7.24 2.64 -10.19
CA GLN A 30 6.87 3.73 -11.08
C GLN A 30 5.37 3.95 -11.03
N THR A 31 4.97 5.17 -10.64
CA THR A 31 3.58 5.61 -10.74
C THR A 31 3.24 5.91 -12.20
N LEU A 32 1.99 5.64 -12.59
CA LEU A 32 1.49 5.98 -13.93
C LEU A 32 1.48 7.51 -14.14
N PRO A 33 1.75 8.03 -15.36
CA PRO A 33 1.60 9.45 -15.63
C PRO A 33 0.18 9.93 -15.32
N LEU A 34 0.09 11.16 -14.80
CA LEU A 34 -1.18 11.80 -14.51
C LEU A 34 -1.82 12.37 -15.79
N SER A 35 -3.14 12.39 -15.83
CA SER A 35 -3.90 13.11 -16.86
C SER A 35 -3.65 14.63 -16.74
N PRO A 36 -3.64 15.40 -17.84
CA PRO A 36 -3.31 16.84 -17.82
C PRO A 36 -4.21 17.71 -16.92
N ASN A 37 -5.40 17.23 -16.56
CA ASN A 37 -6.35 17.95 -15.70
C ASN A 37 -6.11 17.71 -14.19
N LEU A 38 -5.06 16.96 -13.81
CA LEU A 38 -4.72 16.64 -12.43
C LEU A 38 -3.35 17.22 -12.07
N ILE A 39 -3.25 17.86 -10.91
CA ILE A 39 -1.99 18.35 -10.35
C ILE A 39 -1.52 17.35 -9.29
N GLY A 40 -0.38 16.72 -9.54
CA GLY A 40 0.21 15.76 -8.62
C GLY A 40 0.74 16.43 -7.35
N PHE A 41 0.57 15.76 -6.20
CA PHE A 41 1.08 16.25 -4.92
C PHE A 41 2.62 16.29 -4.86
N ASN A 42 3.30 15.47 -5.66
CA ASN A 42 4.76 15.43 -5.82
C ASN A 42 5.31 16.53 -6.76
N SER A 43 4.63 17.66 -6.85
CA SER A 43 5.03 18.80 -7.70
C SER A 43 5.05 20.08 -6.88
N ASN A 44 5.89 21.04 -7.29
CA ASN A 44 5.94 22.38 -6.67
C ASN A 44 4.56 23.07 -6.65
N GLU A 45 3.72 22.80 -7.64
CA GLU A 45 2.36 23.34 -7.70
C GLU A 45 1.45 22.66 -6.66
N GLY A 46 1.50 21.32 -6.56
CA GLY A 46 0.76 20.55 -5.56
C GLY A 46 1.11 20.93 -4.12
N GLU A 47 2.39 21.15 -3.82
CA GLU A 47 2.85 21.64 -2.51
C GLU A 47 2.25 23.02 -2.20
N LYS A 48 2.28 23.95 -3.16
CA LYS A 48 1.68 25.28 -3.00
C LYS A 48 0.17 25.21 -2.76
N LEU A 49 -0.54 24.28 -3.42
CA LEU A 49 -1.97 24.08 -3.21
C LEU A 49 -2.28 23.66 -1.76
N LEU A 50 -1.50 22.73 -1.19
CA LEU A 50 -1.66 22.35 0.22
C LEU A 50 -1.30 23.52 1.16
N ILE A 51 -0.19 24.22 0.89
CA ILE A 51 0.25 25.36 1.72
C ILE A 51 -0.76 26.52 1.67
N GLY A 52 -1.39 26.75 0.52
CA GLY A 52 -2.40 27.80 0.33
C GLY A 52 -3.82 27.43 0.76
N SER A 53 -4.12 26.13 0.93
CA SER A 53 -5.46 25.68 1.33
C SER A 53 -5.82 26.11 2.76
N LYS A 54 -7.03 26.64 2.93
CA LYS A 54 -7.64 26.92 4.24
C LYS A 54 -8.41 25.72 4.81
N SER A 55 -8.57 24.65 4.02
CA SER A 55 -9.30 23.44 4.39
C SER A 55 -8.36 22.25 4.27
N ARG A 56 -7.49 22.08 5.27
CA ARG A 56 -6.40 21.09 5.23
C ARG A 56 -6.12 20.39 6.56
N GLU A 57 -6.97 20.59 7.57
CA GLU A 57 -6.74 20.05 8.92
C GLU A 57 -6.56 18.53 8.89
N ASP A 58 -7.38 17.82 8.11
CA ASP A 58 -7.32 16.36 7.99
C ASP A 58 -6.04 15.85 7.31
N PHE A 59 -5.32 16.68 6.56
CA PHE A 59 -4.10 16.26 5.88
C PHE A 59 -3.05 15.77 6.87
N PHE A 60 -2.85 16.50 7.97
CA PHE A 60 -1.80 16.20 8.94
C PHE A 60 -2.00 14.83 9.62
N PRO A 61 -3.13 14.54 10.29
CA PRO A 61 -3.35 13.23 10.90
C PRO A 61 -3.39 12.12 9.86
N LEU A 62 -3.95 12.34 8.67
CA LEU A 62 -3.97 11.31 7.61
C LEU A 62 -2.56 11.02 7.07
N SER A 63 -1.71 12.04 6.90
CA SER A 63 -0.33 11.87 6.45
C SER A 63 0.51 11.05 7.45
N MET A 64 0.25 11.21 8.75
CA MET A 64 0.90 10.42 9.80
C MET A 64 0.49 8.95 9.77
N GLN A 65 -0.65 8.63 9.16
CA GLN A 65 -1.21 7.28 9.07
C GLN A 65 -1.12 6.70 7.65
N PHE A 66 -0.43 7.37 6.70
CA PHE A 66 -0.48 6.99 5.30
C PHE A 66 0.13 5.61 5.03
N VAL A 67 -0.62 4.73 4.35
CA VAL A 67 -0.23 3.34 4.06
C VAL A 67 -0.52 2.96 2.62
N THR A 68 0.26 2.01 2.09
CA THR A 68 0.00 1.37 0.80
C THR A 68 -0.96 0.20 0.97
N GLN A 69 -1.95 0.06 0.09
CA GLN A 69 -2.84 -1.11 0.08
C GLN A 69 -2.05 -2.42 -0.12
N ILE A 70 -2.34 -3.45 0.69
CA ILE A 70 -1.58 -4.72 0.64
C ILE A 70 -1.85 -5.53 -0.64
N ASN A 71 -2.98 -5.29 -1.30
CA ASN A 71 -3.32 -5.86 -2.60
C ASN A 71 -4.28 -4.92 -3.35
N GLN A 72 -4.55 -5.22 -4.62
CA GLN A 72 -5.35 -4.37 -5.51
C GLN A 72 -6.84 -4.22 -5.10
N ALA A 73 -7.36 -5.08 -4.22
CA ALA A 73 -8.74 -5.02 -3.70
C ALA A 73 -8.85 -4.39 -2.30
N TYR A 74 -7.74 -3.93 -1.70
CA TYR A 74 -7.70 -3.47 -0.30
C TYR A 74 -7.64 -1.95 -0.11
N CYS A 75 -7.84 -1.15 -1.17
CA CYS A 75 -7.85 0.31 -1.08
C CYS A 75 -8.87 0.84 -0.05
N GLY A 76 -10.04 0.21 0.06
CA GLY A 76 -11.05 0.54 1.06
C GLY A 76 -10.58 0.30 2.49
N VAL A 77 -9.94 -0.86 2.75
CA VAL A 77 -9.41 -1.23 4.06
C VAL A 77 -8.27 -0.29 4.46
N ALA A 78 -7.35 -0.01 3.54
CA ALA A 78 -6.28 0.96 3.76
C ALA A 78 -6.84 2.35 4.15
N SER A 79 -7.85 2.83 3.42
CA SER A 79 -8.51 4.10 3.71
C SER A 79 -9.19 4.11 5.09
N MET A 80 -9.87 3.02 5.46
CA MET A 80 -10.54 2.90 6.76
C MET A 80 -9.55 2.96 7.92
N ILE A 81 -8.45 2.22 7.86
CA ILE A 81 -7.48 2.23 8.97
C ILE A 81 -6.76 3.57 9.11
N MET A 82 -6.51 4.29 8.00
CA MET A 82 -5.94 5.65 8.04
C MET A 82 -6.85 6.59 8.83
N VAL A 83 -8.15 6.55 8.54
CA VAL A 83 -9.15 7.40 9.21
C VAL A 83 -9.29 6.98 10.67
N LEU A 84 -9.43 5.68 10.97
CA LEU A 84 -9.61 5.20 12.34
C LEU A 84 -8.41 5.54 13.24
N ASN A 85 -7.19 5.34 12.73
CA ASN A 85 -5.98 5.71 13.47
C ASN A 85 -5.84 7.24 13.60
N GLY A 86 -6.17 8.01 12.55
CA GLY A 86 -6.14 9.47 12.57
C GLY A 86 -7.15 10.07 13.57
N LEU A 87 -8.28 9.41 13.77
CA LEU A 87 -9.29 9.76 14.78
C LEU A 87 -8.92 9.25 16.20
N GLY A 88 -7.85 8.47 16.35
CA GLY A 88 -7.45 7.91 17.65
C GLY A 88 -8.41 6.85 18.19
N VAL A 89 -9.16 6.16 17.32
CA VAL A 89 -10.07 5.08 17.73
C VAL A 89 -9.24 3.93 18.32
N THR A 90 -9.68 3.40 19.47
CA THR A 90 -9.01 2.28 20.12
C THR A 90 -9.02 1.04 19.23
N ALA A 91 -7.85 0.65 18.77
CA ALA A 91 -7.63 -0.56 17.98
C ALA A 91 -7.57 -1.82 18.87
N PRO A 92 -7.79 -3.01 18.29
CA PRO A 92 -7.66 -4.26 19.03
C PRO A 92 -6.18 -4.54 19.33
N GLU A 93 -5.92 -5.25 20.43
CA GLU A 93 -4.56 -5.67 20.77
C GLU A 93 -4.07 -6.74 19.80
N VAL A 94 -2.88 -6.54 19.25
CA VAL A 94 -2.20 -7.54 18.41
C VAL A 94 -0.82 -7.81 18.95
N SER A 95 -0.41 -9.08 18.94
CA SER A 95 0.88 -9.52 19.47
C SER A 95 2.07 -8.80 18.81
N GLN A 96 1.94 -8.41 17.55
CA GLN A 96 2.97 -7.76 16.76
C GLN A 96 3.40 -6.38 17.28
N TYR A 97 2.50 -5.63 17.92
CA TYR A 97 2.75 -4.23 18.30
C TYR A 97 2.66 -3.95 19.80
N LYS A 98 2.58 -4.98 20.65
CA LYS A 98 2.49 -4.81 22.11
C LYS A 98 3.59 -3.89 22.64
N PRO A 99 3.28 -2.97 23.59
CA PRO A 99 1.97 -2.77 24.22
C PRO A 99 1.03 -1.80 23.46
N TYR A 100 1.37 -1.42 22.23
CA TYR A 100 0.63 -0.42 21.46
C TYR A 100 -0.50 -1.06 20.64
N ASN A 101 -1.61 -0.33 20.51
CA ASN A 101 -2.78 -0.73 19.73
C ASN A 101 -2.93 0.19 18.52
N VAL A 102 -2.92 -0.39 17.31
CA VAL A 102 -3.10 0.34 16.06
C VAL A 102 -3.88 -0.52 15.06
N PHE A 103 -4.76 0.08 14.26
CA PHE A 103 -5.41 -0.63 13.17
C PHE A 103 -4.41 -0.87 12.03
N THR A 104 -4.40 -2.09 11.50
CA THR A 104 -3.64 -2.49 10.31
C THR A 104 -4.57 -3.20 9.32
N GLN A 105 -4.12 -3.36 8.08
CA GLN A 105 -4.94 -4.01 7.04
C GLN A 105 -5.17 -5.50 7.35
N GLU A 106 -4.30 -6.11 8.14
CA GLU A 106 -4.36 -7.50 8.58
C GLU A 106 -5.26 -7.70 9.80
N ASN A 107 -5.29 -6.74 10.74
CA ASN A 107 -6.09 -6.85 11.96
C ASN A 107 -7.48 -6.21 11.86
N PHE A 108 -7.76 -5.47 10.79
CA PHE A 108 -9.01 -4.72 10.64
C PHE A 108 -10.25 -5.62 10.80
N PHE A 109 -10.21 -6.83 10.22
CA PHE A 109 -11.31 -7.80 10.27
C PHE A 109 -11.26 -8.78 11.45
N SER A 110 -10.16 -8.81 12.23
CA SER A 110 -10.12 -9.58 13.48
C SER A 110 -10.78 -8.83 14.65
N ASN A 111 -11.04 -7.53 14.47
CA ASN A 111 -11.78 -6.70 15.41
C ASN A 111 -13.27 -7.11 15.46
N GLU A 112 -13.77 -7.41 16.66
CA GLU A 112 -15.18 -7.77 16.88
C GLU A 112 -16.16 -6.68 16.44
N LYS A 113 -15.89 -5.41 16.75
CA LYS A 113 -16.74 -4.28 16.33
C LYS A 113 -16.82 -4.14 14.81
N THR A 114 -15.72 -4.36 14.11
CA THR A 114 -15.72 -4.40 12.63
C THR A 114 -16.62 -5.53 12.13
N ARG A 115 -16.53 -6.71 12.75
CA ARG A 115 -17.38 -7.87 12.39
C ARG A 115 -18.85 -7.64 12.71
N GLU A 116 -19.16 -7.00 13.82
CA GLU A 116 -20.53 -6.59 14.17
C GLU A 116 -21.11 -5.63 13.14
N ALA A 117 -20.35 -4.61 12.74
CA ALA A 117 -20.77 -3.65 11.73
C ALA A 117 -21.08 -4.32 10.37
N MET A 118 -20.27 -5.30 9.95
CA MET A 118 -20.51 -6.08 8.73
C MET A 118 -21.72 -7.03 8.84
N ASN A 119 -22.12 -7.41 10.06
CA ASN A 119 -23.26 -8.28 10.25
C ASN A 119 -24.60 -7.55 10.26
N THR A 120 -24.59 -6.22 10.17
CA THR A 120 -25.80 -5.41 10.06
C THR A 120 -26.53 -5.66 8.75
N THR A 121 -27.86 -5.53 8.80
CA THR A 121 -28.71 -5.66 7.61
C THR A 121 -28.88 -4.27 6.99
N ASP A 122 -28.67 -4.18 5.69
CA ASP A 122 -28.98 -3.00 4.91
C ASP A 122 -30.49 -2.79 4.87
N SER A 123 -30.94 -1.62 5.33
CA SER A 123 -32.37 -1.30 5.48
C SER A 123 -33.13 -1.28 4.15
N ASP A 124 -32.44 -1.01 3.04
CA ASP A 124 -33.06 -0.88 1.72
C ASP A 124 -33.18 -2.23 1.00
N SER A 125 -32.13 -3.06 1.06
CA SER A 125 -32.05 -4.34 0.35
C SER A 125 -32.39 -5.57 1.20
N GLY A 126 -32.45 -5.43 2.53
CA GLY A 126 -32.66 -6.54 3.46
C GLY A 126 -31.50 -7.54 3.49
N LYS A 127 -30.35 -7.24 2.87
CA LYS A 127 -29.17 -8.10 2.81
C LYS A 127 -28.16 -7.71 3.89
N LYS A 128 -27.37 -8.67 4.38
CA LYS A 128 -26.24 -8.35 5.26
C LYS A 128 -25.18 -7.54 4.51
N ARG A 129 -24.64 -6.49 5.15
CA ARG A 129 -23.59 -5.63 4.60
C ARG A 129 -22.23 -6.37 4.60
N GLY A 130 -21.96 -7.17 3.59
CA GLY A 130 -20.68 -7.89 3.44
C GLY A 130 -19.65 -7.16 2.56
N PHE A 131 -18.36 -7.35 2.84
CA PHE A 131 -17.30 -7.04 1.87
C PHE A 131 -17.10 -8.21 0.91
N VAL A 132 -17.02 -7.92 -0.39
CA VAL A 132 -16.62 -8.90 -1.39
C VAL A 132 -15.10 -8.87 -1.50
N PHE A 133 -14.45 -9.91 -0.98
CA PHE A 133 -13.02 -10.11 -1.20
C PHE A 133 -12.81 -10.73 -2.57
N VAL A 134 -12.30 -9.93 -3.51
CA VAL A 134 -11.89 -10.43 -4.83
C VAL A 134 -10.46 -10.96 -4.69
N SER A 135 -10.32 -12.27 -4.51
CA SER A 135 -9.01 -12.94 -4.62
C SER A 135 -8.78 -13.35 -6.07
N LYS A 136 -7.61 -12.99 -6.63
CA LYS A 136 -7.13 -13.65 -7.85
C LYS A 136 -6.65 -15.05 -7.44
N ASN A 137 -7.22 -16.08 -8.05
CA ASN A 137 -6.64 -17.42 -8.05
C ASN A 137 -5.37 -17.44 -8.92
#